data_AF-A0A369J3B6-F1
#
_entry.id   AF-A0A369J3B6-F1
#
_cell.length_a   1.000
_cell.length_b   1.000
_cell.length_c   1.000
_cell.angle_alpha   90.00
_cell.angle_beta   90.00
_cell.angle_gamma   90.00
#
_symmetry.space_group_name_H-M   'P 1'
#
loop_
_entity.id
_entity.type
_entity.pdbx_description
1 polymer ?
#
loop_
_entity_poly.entity_id
_entity_poly.type
_entity_poly.pdbx_seq_one_letter_code
_entity_poly.pdbx_strand_id
1 'polypeptide(L)'
;MSYKGIPSFELKYTLNGHTKPINSLAVSADGSLLLSAVGAFAFGCAAGSYTYIFKVTPIVPHSTLPRLHPLYGGAVEGLAFDPYHRRLASVGAGCLNVYDMDINGQLTLLQSTPKRPFIPRNVAFFDRGKNVVVCFLESHETGNASLSIDERTLIVSNLKDGIDTYSLSSSPALEVLPPPDLMQCSALLMTVHPVSSIWTWNAHTNPSPQSRGGLVQAVTAYSHNGYYLLVTGASDIRSTADIKVWAESKANQLVQVQPKRAFLSFSAWQVIAVLLASIVMQMLVSQILHCQFSPHQSPSLTSRWLSRRW
;
A
#
# COMPACT_ATOMS: atom_id res chain seq x y z
N MET A 1 -6.78 -29.75 1.42
CA MET A 1 -7.12 -29.61 2.86
C MET A 1 -7.31 -28.13 3.17
N SER A 2 -8.47 -27.73 3.67
CA SER A 2 -8.70 -26.36 4.18
C SER A 2 -8.24 -26.34 5.64
N TYR A 3 -7.25 -25.51 5.96
CA TYR A 3 -6.79 -25.35 7.34
C TYR A 3 -7.89 -24.67 8.15
N LYS A 4 -8.49 -25.41 9.08
CA LYS A 4 -9.45 -24.88 10.06
C LYS A 4 -8.73 -23.81 10.90
N GLY A 5 -9.10 -22.54 10.73
CA GLY A 5 -8.63 -21.44 11.59
C GLY A 5 -7.75 -20.38 10.93
N ILE A 6 -7.45 -20.46 9.64
CA ILE A 6 -6.85 -19.32 8.92
C ILE A 6 -7.98 -18.48 8.34
N PRO A 7 -8.08 -17.17 8.66
CA PRO A 7 -9.09 -16.32 8.05
C PRO A 7 -8.93 -16.28 6.53
N SER A 8 -10.04 -16.20 5.79
CA SER A 8 -9.97 -16.04 4.34
C SER A 8 -9.41 -14.66 4.00
N PHE A 9 -8.26 -14.62 3.34
CA PHE A 9 -7.69 -13.39 2.80
C PHE A 9 -8.35 -13.06 1.47
N GLU A 10 -9.44 -12.30 1.54
CA GLU A 10 -10.16 -11.80 0.37
C GLU A 10 -9.75 -10.36 0.06
N LEU A 11 -9.39 -10.10 -1.20
CA LEU A 11 -9.13 -8.74 -1.68
C LEU A 11 -10.43 -7.94 -1.65
N LYS A 12 -10.54 -6.96 -0.75
CA LYS A 12 -11.73 -6.10 -0.65
C LYS A 12 -11.69 -4.92 -1.60
N TYR A 13 -10.53 -4.28 -1.74
CA TYR A 13 -10.38 -3.02 -2.49
C TYR A 13 -9.05 -2.95 -3.24
N THR A 14 -9.08 -2.39 -4.45
CA THR A 14 -7.90 -1.98 -5.22
C THR A 14 -7.99 -0.48 -5.45
N LEU A 15 -7.06 0.28 -4.87
CA LEU A 15 -6.99 1.74 -5.07
C LEU A 15 -6.27 2.03 -6.39
N ASN A 16 -7.00 2.56 -7.36
CA ASN A 16 -6.49 2.93 -8.69
C ASN A 16 -6.45 4.46 -8.85
N GLY A 17 -5.64 4.94 -9.81
CA GLY A 17 -5.58 6.36 -10.18
C GLY A 17 -4.29 7.09 -9.78
N HIS A 18 -3.37 6.42 -9.09
CA HIS A 18 -2.04 7.00 -8.81
C HIS A 18 -1.17 6.95 -10.07
N THR A 19 -0.53 8.07 -10.38
CA THR A 19 0.42 8.18 -11.50
C THR A 19 1.87 7.91 -11.10
N LYS A 20 2.13 7.67 -9.80
CA LYS A 20 3.45 7.40 -9.23
C LYS A 20 3.36 6.33 -8.12
N PRO A 21 4.49 5.72 -7.72
CA PRO A 21 4.54 4.80 -6.59
C PRO A 21 3.99 5.41 -5.30
N ILE A 22 3.32 4.58 -4.50
CA ILE A 22 2.82 4.93 -3.17
C ILE A 22 3.94 4.62 -2.17
N ASN A 23 4.30 5.59 -1.33
CA ASN A 23 5.38 5.43 -0.36
C ASN A 23 4.89 4.97 1.02
N SER A 24 3.70 5.40 1.43
CA SER A 24 3.17 5.16 2.77
C SER A 24 1.65 5.07 2.75
N LEU A 25 1.11 4.19 3.58
CA LEU A 25 -0.31 3.92 3.79
C LEU A 25 -0.58 3.85 5.30
N ALA A 26 -1.70 4.41 5.75
CA ALA A 26 -2.15 4.31 7.14
C ALA A 26 -3.59 3.79 7.22
N VAL A 27 -3.87 2.96 8.22
CA VAL A 27 -5.18 2.35 8.52
C VAL A 27 -5.53 2.67 9.98
N SER A 28 -6.81 2.83 10.33
CA SER A 28 -7.20 3.07 11.72
C SER A 28 -7.10 1.79 12.57
N ALA A 29 -7.09 1.98 13.89
CA ALA A 29 -6.97 0.90 14.87
C ALA A 29 -8.17 -0.06 14.90
N ASP A 30 -9.39 0.40 14.68
CA ASP A 30 -10.61 -0.41 14.78
C ASP A 30 -10.88 -1.25 13.54
N GLY A 31 -10.09 -1.11 12.46
CA GLY A 31 -10.23 -1.85 11.20
C GLY A 31 -11.55 -1.63 10.46
N SER A 32 -12.50 -0.92 11.09
CA SER A 32 -13.76 -0.45 10.55
C SER A 32 -13.54 0.79 9.68
N LEU A 33 -12.41 1.46 9.91
CA LEU A 33 -12.02 2.66 9.20
C LEU A 33 -10.73 2.35 8.45
N LEU A 34 -10.70 2.67 7.17
CA LEU A 34 -9.43 2.78 6.47
C LEU A 34 -8.88 4.21 6.59
N LEU A 35 -9.20 4.86 7.73
CA LEU A 35 -9.71 6.23 7.90
C LEU A 35 -11.24 6.34 7.59
N SER A 36 -11.97 7.02 8.47
CA SER A 36 -13.42 7.23 8.43
C SER A 36 -13.80 7.86 9.77
N ALA A 37 -13.88 9.17 9.84
CA ALA A 37 -15.20 9.66 10.19
C ALA A 37 -15.87 9.79 8.82
N VAL A 38 -16.65 8.76 8.51
CA VAL A 38 -17.18 8.41 7.19
C VAL A 38 -16.11 8.31 6.07
N GLY A 39 -15.50 7.14 5.95
CA GLY A 39 -14.87 6.51 4.80
C GLY A 39 -13.40 6.75 4.39
N ALA A 40 -12.64 7.75 4.86
CA ALA A 40 -11.34 8.19 4.30
C ALA A 40 -10.18 7.14 4.11
N PHE A 41 -9.17 7.36 3.25
CA PHE A 41 -7.83 6.69 3.28
C PHE A 41 -6.77 7.72 2.99
N ALA A 42 -5.68 7.81 3.76
CA ALA A 42 -4.56 8.68 3.46
C ALA A 42 -3.36 7.89 2.92
N PHE A 43 -2.78 8.34 1.81
CA PHE A 43 -1.48 7.87 1.35
C PHE A 43 -0.62 9.03 0.87
N GLY A 44 0.69 8.83 1.00
CA GLY A 44 1.71 9.79 0.60
C GLY A 44 2.29 9.43 -0.76
N CYS A 45 2.34 10.40 -1.67
CA CYS A 45 3.01 10.25 -2.96
C CYS A 45 4.39 10.89 -2.97
N ALA A 46 5.33 10.25 -3.70
CA ALA A 46 6.67 10.79 -3.97
C ALA A 46 6.66 12.11 -4.77
N ALA A 47 5.56 12.42 -5.48
CA ALA A 47 5.39 13.71 -6.16
C ALA A 47 5.32 14.89 -5.19
N GLY A 48 5.04 14.61 -3.92
CA GLY A 48 5.22 15.58 -2.87
C GLY A 48 4.23 16.72 -2.81
N SER A 49 3.07 16.55 -3.42
CA SER A 49 2.03 17.58 -3.45
C SER A 49 0.70 17.12 -2.87
N TYR A 50 0.45 15.83 -2.67
CA TYR A 50 -0.90 15.37 -2.38
C TYR A 50 -0.92 14.24 -1.36
N THR A 51 -1.62 14.47 -0.25
CA THR A 51 -2.29 13.40 0.47
C THR A 51 -3.70 13.35 -0.08
N TYR A 52 -4.04 12.18 -0.60
CA TYR A 52 -5.37 11.90 -1.08
C TYR A 52 -6.14 11.29 0.07
N ILE A 53 -7.41 11.64 0.17
CA ILE A 53 -8.32 11.11 1.18
C ILE A 53 -9.47 10.42 0.46
N PHE A 54 -9.52 9.08 0.48
CA PHE A 54 -10.58 8.32 -0.18
C PHE A 54 -11.72 7.98 0.75
N LYS A 55 -12.93 8.51 0.54
CA LYS A 55 -14.10 8.17 1.37
C LYS A 55 -14.87 6.96 0.82
N VAL A 56 -14.84 5.83 1.54
CA VAL A 56 -15.65 4.63 1.32
C VAL A 56 -16.92 4.69 2.17
N THR A 57 -18.05 4.79 1.48
CA THR A 57 -19.38 4.74 2.10
C THR A 57 -19.96 3.34 1.87
N PRO A 58 -20.42 2.63 2.91
CA PRO A 58 -20.88 1.24 2.78
C PRO A 58 -22.16 1.09 1.93
N ILE A 59 -22.90 2.17 1.71
CA ILE A 59 -24.23 2.14 1.09
C ILE A 59 -24.17 2.42 -0.43
N VAL A 60 -23.08 3.01 -0.92
CA VAL A 60 -22.92 3.30 -2.36
C VAL A 60 -21.46 3.02 -2.76
N PRO A 61 -21.20 2.03 -3.64
CA PRO A 61 -19.84 1.69 -4.09
C PRO A 61 -19.19 2.76 -4.98
N HIS A 62 -19.81 3.93 -5.12
CA HIS A 62 -19.21 5.08 -5.78
C HIS A 62 -18.32 5.80 -4.77
N SER A 63 -17.02 5.56 -4.88
CA SER A 63 -16.00 6.36 -4.19
C SER A 63 -16.18 7.82 -4.60
N THR A 64 -16.36 8.70 -3.62
CA THR A 64 -16.23 10.14 -3.87
C THR A 64 -14.80 10.41 -4.31
N LEU A 65 -14.65 11.26 -5.34
CA LEU A 65 -13.35 11.64 -5.89
C LEU A 65 -12.40 12.04 -4.75
N PRO A 66 -11.14 11.60 -4.80
CA PRO A 66 -10.19 11.92 -3.75
C PRO A 66 -10.00 13.42 -3.66
N ARG A 67 -10.09 13.97 -2.44
CA ARG A 67 -9.70 15.36 -2.22
C ARG A 67 -8.18 15.44 -2.17
N LEU A 68 -7.63 16.26 -3.06
CA LEU A 68 -6.22 16.60 -3.11
C LEU A 68 -5.95 17.72 -2.13
N HIS A 69 -5.23 17.42 -1.04
CA HIS A 69 -4.70 18.48 -0.19
C HIS A 69 -3.28 18.83 -0.67
N PRO A 70 -3.03 20.05 -1.17
CA PRO A 70 -1.70 20.50 -1.57
C PRO A 70 -0.80 20.52 -0.34
N LEU A 71 -0.02 19.45 -0.18
CA LEU A 71 0.86 19.23 0.95
C LEU A 71 2.28 19.39 0.46
N TYR A 72 2.69 20.66 0.39
CA TYR A 72 4.05 21.10 0.15
C TYR A 72 4.61 20.71 -1.24
N GLY A 73 5.92 20.93 -1.41
CA GLY A 73 6.67 20.76 -2.65
C GLY A 73 7.78 19.71 -2.50
N GLY A 74 7.45 18.52 -1.99
CA GLY A 74 8.42 17.44 -1.85
C GLY A 74 7.83 16.16 -1.26
N ALA A 75 8.43 15.00 -1.55
CA ALA A 75 7.88 13.68 -1.31
C ALA A 75 7.33 13.49 0.12
N VAL A 76 6.15 12.89 0.23
CA VAL A 76 5.65 12.37 1.51
C VAL A 76 6.34 11.03 1.76
N GLU A 77 7.05 10.94 2.87
CA GLU A 77 7.89 9.81 3.24
C GLU A 77 7.19 8.93 4.29
N GLY A 78 6.42 9.54 5.20
CA GLY A 78 5.71 8.83 6.26
C GLY A 78 4.39 9.49 6.63
N LEU A 79 3.43 8.66 7.02
CA LEU A 79 2.13 9.06 7.55
C LEU A 79 1.82 8.27 8.81
N ALA A 80 1.22 8.92 9.80
CA ALA A 80 0.66 8.24 10.98
C ALA A 80 -0.69 8.84 11.33
N PHE A 81 -1.63 7.98 11.73
CA PHE A 81 -2.93 8.40 12.21
C PHE A 81 -2.97 8.28 13.74
N ASP A 82 -3.51 9.32 14.38
CA ASP A 82 -3.82 9.35 15.80
C ASP A 82 -5.30 9.00 16.01
N PRO A 83 -5.63 7.80 16.49
CA PRO A 83 -7.01 7.40 16.70
C PRO A 83 -7.68 8.13 17.88
N TYR A 84 -6.91 8.65 18.84
CA TYR A 84 -7.47 9.27 20.05
C TYR A 84 -8.00 10.67 19.79
N HIS A 85 -7.26 11.44 18.99
CA HIS A 85 -7.61 12.82 18.68
C HIS A 85 -8.04 13.04 17.22
N ARG A 86 -8.10 11.97 16.40
CA ARG A 86 -8.41 12.04 14.95
C ARG A 86 -7.46 12.96 14.20
N ARG A 87 -6.17 12.85 14.49
CA ARG A 87 -5.13 13.64 13.81
C ARG A 87 -4.39 12.81 12.79
N LEU A 88 -3.88 13.47 11.75
CA LEU A 88 -2.98 12.87 10.79
C LEU A 88 -1.63 13.58 10.89
N ALA A 89 -0.57 12.82 11.13
CA ALA A 89 0.79 13.32 10.99
C ALA A 89 1.35 12.92 9.62
N SER A 90 2.04 13.86 8.98
CA SER A 90 2.72 13.67 7.71
C SER A 90 4.15 14.18 7.82
N VAL A 91 5.09 13.39 7.33
CA VAL A 91 6.49 13.82 7.21
C VAL A 91 6.97 13.73 5.76
N GLY A 92 7.72 14.75 5.35
CA GLY A 92 8.24 14.91 4.00
C GLY A 92 8.95 16.24 3.84
N ALA A 93 9.85 16.34 2.85
CA ALA A 93 10.58 17.59 2.55
C ALA A 93 11.22 18.28 3.77
N GLY A 94 11.69 17.51 4.75
CA GLY A 94 12.34 18.03 5.96
C GLY A 94 11.41 18.58 7.05
N CYS A 95 10.09 18.40 6.94
CA CYS A 95 9.13 18.91 7.92
C CYS A 95 8.15 17.84 8.41
N LEU A 96 7.67 18.04 9.64
CA LEU A 96 6.51 17.37 10.22
C LEU A 96 5.32 18.31 10.14
N ASN A 97 4.19 17.78 9.72
CA ASN A 97 2.91 18.45 9.79
C ASN A 97 1.89 17.58 10.51
N VAL A 98 1.07 18.21 11.34
CA VAL A 98 -0.01 17.57 12.07
C VAL A 98 -1.30 18.25 11.66
N TYR A 99 -2.26 17.45 11.23
CA TYR A 99 -3.58 17.87 10.81
C TYR A 99 -4.62 17.39 11.80
N ASP A 100 -5.60 18.24 12.09
CA ASP A 100 -6.87 17.80 12.62
C ASP A 100 -7.72 17.25 11.48
N MET A 101 -8.47 16.19 11.75
CA MET A 101 -9.41 15.62 10.81
C MET A 101 -10.82 15.73 11.35
N ASP A 102 -11.66 16.45 10.62
CA ASP A 102 -13.06 16.58 10.97
C ASP A 102 -13.85 15.29 10.65
N ILE A 103 -15.14 15.31 10.98
CA ILE A 103 -16.06 14.19 10.73
C ILE A 103 -16.31 13.89 9.24
N ASN A 104 -15.88 14.76 8.35
CA ASN A 104 -16.03 14.64 6.90
C ASN A 104 -14.73 14.21 6.22
N GLY A 105 -13.65 14.02 6.98
CA GLY A 105 -12.31 13.74 6.46
C GLY A 105 -11.59 14.99 5.92
N GLN A 106 -12.05 16.19 6.25
CA GLN A 106 -11.36 17.44 5.91
C GLN A 106 -10.19 17.65 6.87
N LEU A 107 -9.01 17.87 6.29
CA LEU A 107 -7.81 18.18 7.05
C LEU A 107 -7.70 19.67 7.32
N THR A 108 -7.43 20.02 8.57
CA THR A 108 -7.03 21.37 9.00
C THR A 108 -5.64 21.30 9.58
N LEU A 109 -4.69 22.09 9.06
CA LEU A 109 -3.32 22.11 9.60
C LEU A 109 -3.33 22.66 11.03
N LEU A 110 -2.88 21.86 11.99
CA LEU A 110 -2.73 22.27 13.40
C LEU A 110 -1.32 22.78 13.67
N GLN A 111 -0.31 22.02 13.25
CA GLN A 111 1.09 22.31 13.55
C GLN A 111 1.97 21.95 12.35
N SER A 112 2.99 22.77 12.13
CA SER A 112 4.07 22.49 11.18
C SER A 112 5.42 22.77 11.86
N THR A 113 6.42 21.95 11.59
CA THR A 113 7.80 22.22 12.04
C THR A 113 8.57 22.95 10.94
N PRO A 114 9.57 23.78 11.31
CA PRO A 114 10.50 24.34 10.33
C PRO A 114 11.15 23.23 9.48
N LYS A 115 11.42 23.53 8.21
CA LYS A 115 12.15 22.61 7.33
C LYS A 115 13.55 22.40 7.85
N ARG A 116 13.94 21.14 8.00
CA ARG A 116 15.28 20.68 8.33
C ARG A 116 15.98 20.19 7.06
N PRO A 117 17.33 20.18 7.03
CA PRO A 117 18.08 19.66 5.88
C PRO A 117 18.02 18.13 5.75
N PHE A 118 17.33 17.45 6.67
CA PHE A 118 17.30 16.01 6.80
C PHE A 118 16.01 15.41 6.25
N ILE A 119 16.08 14.18 5.74
CA ILE A 119 14.92 13.49 5.15
C ILE A 119 14.19 12.72 6.26
N PRO A 120 13.01 13.15 6.72
CA PRO A 120 12.22 12.34 7.63
C PRO A 120 11.69 11.12 6.88
N ARG A 121 11.72 9.94 7.50
CA ARG A 121 11.31 8.67 6.88
C ARG A 121 10.08 8.07 7.50
N ASN A 122 9.92 8.24 8.81
CA ASN A 122 8.78 7.71 9.52
C ASN A 122 8.29 8.70 10.56
N VAL A 123 7.02 8.58 10.92
CA VAL A 123 6.35 9.33 11.96
C VAL A 123 5.43 8.39 12.71
N ALA A 124 5.31 8.56 14.02
CA ALA A 124 4.35 7.82 14.83
C ALA A 124 3.84 8.69 15.98
N PHE A 125 2.58 8.50 16.33
CA PHE A 125 1.99 9.04 17.56
C PHE A 125 2.27 8.08 18.72
N PHE A 126 2.47 8.64 19.92
CA PHE A 126 2.63 7.87 21.16
C PHE A 126 2.11 8.64 22.38
N ASP A 127 2.00 7.96 23.52
CA ASP A 127 1.36 8.45 24.74
C ASP A 127 -0.08 8.93 24.47
N ARG A 128 -0.87 8.03 23.87
CA ARG A 128 -2.26 8.29 23.45
C ARG A 128 -2.38 9.51 22.54
N GLY A 129 -1.39 9.68 21.64
CA GLY A 129 -1.32 10.79 20.70
C GLY A 129 -0.78 12.09 21.29
N LYS A 130 -0.50 12.20 22.59
CA LYS A 130 0.03 13.45 23.16
C LYS A 130 1.39 13.84 22.57
N ASN A 131 2.17 12.86 22.14
CA ASN A 131 3.49 13.07 21.57
C ASN A 131 3.59 12.48 20.16
N VAL A 132 4.54 13.01 19.39
CA VAL A 132 4.87 12.55 18.04
C VAL A 132 6.37 12.29 17.99
N VAL A 133 6.76 11.12 17.49
CA VAL A 133 8.16 10.82 17.16
C VAL A 133 8.34 10.89 15.65
N VAL A 134 9.44 11.50 15.22
CA VAL A 134 9.85 11.58 13.81
C VAL A 134 11.22 10.96 13.68
N CYS A 135 11.35 10.02 12.76
CA CYS A 135 12.61 9.36 12.46
C CYS A 135 13.22 9.96 11.20
N PHE A 136 14.45 10.45 11.29
CA PHE A 136 15.18 11.04 10.18
C PHE A 136 16.22 10.06 9.62
N LEU A 137 16.44 10.14 8.31
CA LEU A 137 17.54 9.49 7.61
C LEU A 137 18.80 10.35 7.72
N GLU A 138 19.31 10.52 8.93
CA GLU A 138 20.41 11.47 9.19
C GLU A 138 21.81 10.90 8.95
N SER A 139 21.94 9.60 8.66
CA SER A 139 23.27 8.97 8.48
C SER A 139 23.35 7.90 7.40
N HIS A 140 22.31 7.68 6.59
CA HIS A 140 22.15 6.42 5.82
C HIS A 140 22.10 5.16 6.69
N GLU A 141 21.99 5.29 8.01
CA GLU A 141 22.06 4.15 8.94
C GLU A 141 20.71 3.84 9.59
N THR A 142 19.64 4.60 9.37
CA THR A 142 18.32 4.28 9.95
C THR A 142 17.37 3.74 8.87
N GLY A 143 17.03 2.46 8.98
CA GLY A 143 16.16 1.75 8.04
C GLY A 143 14.70 2.03 8.32
N ASN A 144 14.17 1.44 9.40
CA ASN A 144 12.77 1.55 9.78
C ASN A 144 12.65 1.70 11.30
N ALA A 145 11.61 2.38 11.76
CA ALA A 145 11.29 2.49 13.18
C ALA A 145 9.86 2.02 13.42
N SER A 146 9.66 1.29 14.51
CA SER A 146 8.35 0.79 14.92
C SER A 146 8.17 1.02 16.41
N LEU A 147 7.00 1.50 16.79
CA LEU A 147 6.61 1.66 18.18
C LEU A 147 5.90 0.40 18.66
N SER A 148 6.16 -0.03 19.89
CA SER A 148 5.46 -1.12 20.54
C SER A 148 4.00 -0.77 20.84
N ILE A 149 3.17 -1.79 21.03
CA ILE A 149 1.73 -1.63 21.29
C ILE A 149 1.43 -0.89 22.60
N ASP A 150 2.31 -1.00 23.60
CA ASP A 150 2.20 -0.28 24.86
C ASP A 150 2.75 1.15 24.78
N GLU A 151 3.23 1.56 23.61
CA GLU A 151 3.79 2.88 23.30
C GLU A 151 5.01 3.26 24.16
N ARG A 152 5.66 2.26 24.80
CA ARG A 152 6.80 2.45 25.71
C ARG A 152 8.13 2.02 25.13
N THR A 153 8.13 1.31 24.01
CA THR A 153 9.36 0.79 23.40
C THR A 153 9.39 1.19 21.93
N LEU A 154 10.39 1.97 21.56
CA LEU A 154 10.67 2.30 20.16
C LEU A 154 11.79 1.39 19.67
N ILE A 155 11.54 0.66 18.61
CA ILE A 155 12.53 -0.22 17.98
C ILE A 155 12.94 0.41 16.66
N VAL A 156 14.24 0.62 16.46
CA VAL A 156 14.81 1.23 15.27
C VAL A 156 15.76 0.23 14.63
N SER A 157 15.49 -0.15 13.39
CA SER A 157 16.44 -0.89 12.58
C SER A 157 17.53 0.07 12.11
N ASN A 158 18.74 -0.20 12.58
CA ASN A 158 19.96 0.47 12.20
C ASN A 158 20.65 -0.35 11.10
N LEU A 159 20.83 0.22 9.91
CA LEU A 159 21.47 -0.39 8.76
C LEU A 159 22.97 -0.67 8.97
N LYS A 160 23.60 -0.04 9.98
CA LYS A 160 25.01 -0.26 10.31
C LYS A 160 25.18 -1.48 11.22
N ASP A 161 24.50 -1.45 12.36
CA ASP A 161 24.82 -2.32 13.50
C ASP A 161 23.64 -3.22 13.93
N GLY A 162 22.47 -3.09 13.30
CA GLY A 162 21.34 -4.00 13.48
C GLY A 162 20.05 -3.35 14.01
N ILE A 163 19.77 -3.49 15.30
CA ILE A 163 18.50 -3.11 15.91
C ILE A 163 18.76 -2.41 17.23
N ASP A 164 18.34 -1.16 17.31
CA ASP A 164 18.35 -0.37 18.53
C ASP A 164 16.97 -0.40 19.19
N THR A 165 16.92 -0.52 20.51
CA THR A 165 15.68 -0.50 21.30
C THR A 165 15.75 0.62 22.31
N TYR A 166 14.79 1.53 22.27
CA TYR A 166 14.68 2.68 23.16
C TYR A 166 13.46 2.53 24.06
N SER A 167 13.63 2.76 25.36
CA SER A 167 12.51 2.90 26.27
C SER A 167 12.01 4.35 26.26
N LEU A 168 10.73 4.53 25.94
CA LEU A 168 10.02 5.79 26.06
C LEU A 168 9.41 5.85 27.46
N SER A 169 10.16 6.41 28.40
CA SER A 169 9.62 6.76 29.71
C SER A 169 8.53 7.81 29.52
N SER A 170 7.34 7.57 30.06
CA SER A 170 6.28 8.59 30.21
C SER A 170 6.63 9.61 31.31
N SER A 171 7.93 9.91 31.46
CA SER A 171 8.39 10.81 32.49
C SER A 171 7.97 12.23 32.12
N PRO A 172 7.41 13.01 33.06
CA PRO A 172 7.23 14.43 32.86
C PRO A 172 8.60 15.06 32.56
N ALA A 173 8.63 15.94 31.56
CA ALA A 173 9.84 16.53 31.01
C ALA A 173 10.85 17.00 32.08
N LEU A 174 12.04 16.39 32.13
CA LEU A 174 13.37 16.95 32.46
C LEU A 174 14.31 15.85 32.99
N GLU A 175 15.28 15.45 32.16
CA GLU A 175 16.72 15.29 32.44
C GLU A 175 17.32 14.32 31.41
N VAL A 176 18.44 14.72 30.80
CA VAL A 176 19.18 13.92 29.83
C VAL A 176 19.82 12.76 30.58
N LEU A 177 19.27 11.56 30.39
CA LEU A 177 19.83 10.33 30.96
C LEU A 177 20.96 9.77 30.06
N PRO A 178 21.98 9.12 30.65
CA PRO A 178 23.00 8.37 29.92
C PRO A 178 22.39 7.17 29.15
N PRO A 179 23.11 6.53 28.21
CA PRO A 179 22.57 5.48 27.35
C PRO A 179 21.92 4.33 28.16
N PRO A 180 20.77 3.80 27.73
CA PRO A 180 19.96 2.91 28.54
C PRO A 180 20.56 1.50 28.67
N ASP A 181 20.50 0.96 29.88
CA ASP A 181 20.59 -0.48 30.14
C ASP A 181 19.41 -1.22 29.48
N LEU A 182 19.70 -2.36 28.86
CA LEU A 182 18.76 -3.20 28.11
C LEU A 182 17.55 -3.61 28.97
N MET A 183 16.39 -3.03 28.69
CA MET A 183 15.13 -3.33 29.38
C MET A 183 14.48 -4.60 28.79
N GLN A 184 14.03 -5.50 29.66
CA GLN A 184 13.47 -6.80 29.31
C GLN A 184 11.96 -6.69 29.00
N CYS A 185 11.57 -6.80 27.73
CA CYS A 185 10.17 -6.85 27.31
C CYS A 185 9.87 -8.17 26.61
N SER A 186 8.75 -8.83 26.95
CA SER A 186 8.26 -10.06 26.31
C SER A 186 7.64 -9.77 24.93
N ALA A 187 8.40 -9.10 24.05
CA ALA A 187 7.95 -8.72 22.72
C ALA A 187 8.59 -9.62 21.66
N LEU A 188 7.76 -10.13 20.74
CA LEU A 188 8.24 -10.72 19.51
C LEU A 188 8.61 -9.59 18.56
N LEU A 189 9.91 -9.37 18.37
CA LEU A 189 10.42 -8.43 17.38
C LEU A 189 10.67 -9.17 16.07
N MET A 190 10.35 -8.55 14.95
CA MET A 190 10.65 -9.10 13.64
C MET A 190 11.43 -8.11 12.80
N THR A 191 12.49 -8.61 12.20
CA THR A 191 13.30 -7.84 11.27
C THR A 191 13.36 -8.50 9.92
N VAL A 192 13.42 -7.64 8.92
CA VAL A 192 13.56 -8.05 7.54
C VAL A 192 14.99 -7.80 7.14
N HIS A 193 15.66 -8.86 6.71
CA HIS A 193 16.99 -8.74 6.14
C HIS A 193 16.88 -8.60 4.60
N PRO A 194 17.72 -7.77 3.95
CA PRO A 194 17.74 -7.61 2.50
C PRO A 194 17.91 -8.93 1.73
N VAL A 195 18.55 -9.93 2.34
CA VAL A 195 18.80 -11.25 1.73
C VAL A 195 17.61 -12.20 1.88
N SER A 196 16.37 -11.69 1.79
CA SER A 196 15.13 -12.50 1.75
C SER A 196 14.81 -13.35 2.98
N SER A 197 15.38 -13.00 4.14
CA SER A 197 15.13 -13.68 5.41
C SER A 197 14.33 -12.80 6.35
N ILE A 198 13.24 -13.35 6.88
CA ILE A 198 12.53 -12.80 8.03
C ILE A 198 13.15 -13.41 9.27
N TRP A 199 13.56 -12.56 10.19
CA TRP A 199 14.09 -12.96 11.49
C TRP A 199 13.06 -12.67 12.56
N THR A 200 12.82 -13.66 13.40
CA THR A 200 12.01 -13.51 14.61
C THR A 200 12.94 -13.47 15.81
N TRP A 201 12.75 -12.46 16.64
CA TRP A 201 13.48 -12.20 17.87
C TRP A 201 12.47 -12.31 19.00
N ASN A 202 12.71 -13.24 19.91
CA ASN A 202 12.06 -13.22 21.20
C ASN A 202 13.11 -12.70 22.18
N ALA A 203 12.76 -11.78 23.08
CA ALA A 203 13.70 -11.24 24.06
C ALA A 203 14.43 -12.32 24.89
N HIS A 204 13.90 -13.55 24.93
CA HIS A 204 14.47 -14.67 25.66
C HIS A 204 15.19 -15.71 24.79
N THR A 205 15.15 -15.61 23.46
CA THR A 205 15.77 -16.61 22.57
C THR A 205 16.62 -15.98 21.50
N ASN A 206 17.66 -16.69 21.09
CA ASN A 206 18.46 -16.29 19.94
C ASN A 206 17.59 -16.13 18.68
N PRO A 207 17.95 -15.20 17.79
CA PRO A 207 17.22 -14.94 16.57
C PRO A 207 17.16 -16.20 15.70
N SER A 208 15.96 -16.51 15.18
CA SER A 208 15.76 -17.65 14.27
C SER A 208 15.34 -17.17 12.88
N PRO A 209 16.05 -17.57 11.81
CA PRO A 209 15.69 -17.22 10.44
C PRO A 209 14.54 -18.11 9.95
N GLN A 210 13.50 -17.51 9.37
CA GLN A 210 12.27 -18.22 8.97
C GLN A 210 12.00 -18.29 7.46
N SER A 211 12.81 -17.69 6.57
CA SER A 211 12.54 -17.75 5.12
C SER A 211 13.76 -17.89 4.21
N ARG A 212 13.53 -18.55 3.06
CA ARG A 212 14.39 -18.55 1.86
C ARG A 212 13.56 -18.08 0.66
N GLY A 213 13.88 -16.92 0.09
CA GLY A 213 13.42 -16.51 -1.26
C GLY A 213 12.61 -15.21 -1.36
N GLY A 214 13.22 -14.20 -2.00
CA GLY A 214 12.64 -12.90 -2.41
C GLY A 214 12.94 -11.71 -1.47
N LEU A 215 13.38 -10.57 -2.01
CA LEU A 215 13.56 -9.32 -1.26
C LEU A 215 12.24 -8.90 -0.59
N VAL A 216 12.18 -8.96 0.74
CA VAL A 216 11.06 -8.45 1.51
C VAL A 216 11.29 -6.96 1.71
N GLN A 217 10.37 -6.12 1.22
CA GLN A 217 10.49 -4.66 1.33
C GLN A 217 9.83 -4.10 2.59
N ALA A 218 8.74 -4.72 3.06
CA ALA A 218 7.99 -4.21 4.18
C ALA A 218 7.36 -5.33 5.02
N VAL A 219 7.44 -5.20 6.34
CA VAL A 219 6.55 -5.90 7.27
C VAL A 219 5.62 -4.85 7.81
N THR A 220 4.33 -4.96 7.51
CA THR A 220 3.42 -3.83 7.68
C THR A 220 2.36 -4.03 8.76
N ALA A 221 2.02 -5.27 9.13
CA ALA A 221 0.94 -5.49 10.09
C ALA A 221 1.12 -6.76 10.93
N TYR A 222 0.84 -6.61 12.22
CA TYR A 222 0.69 -7.69 13.19
C TYR A 222 -0.76 -7.71 13.68
N SER A 223 -1.36 -8.89 13.76
CA SER A 223 -2.73 -9.03 14.24
C SER A 223 -2.81 -8.68 15.72
N HIS A 224 -3.90 -8.01 16.13
CA HIS A 224 -4.15 -7.62 17.52
C HIS A 224 -4.09 -8.78 18.52
N ASN A 225 -4.40 -10.00 18.07
CA ASN A 225 -4.37 -11.23 18.88
C ASN A 225 -3.00 -11.92 18.90
N GLY A 226 -2.01 -11.37 18.21
CA GLY A 226 -0.66 -11.91 18.10
C GLY A 226 -0.49 -13.13 17.21
N TYR A 227 -1.57 -13.71 16.68
CA TYR A 227 -1.49 -15.00 15.99
C TYR A 227 -1.07 -14.91 14.52
N TYR A 228 -1.25 -13.75 13.91
CA TYR A 228 -1.00 -13.58 12.48
C TYR A 228 -0.10 -12.38 12.24
N LEU A 229 0.82 -12.56 11.32
CA LEU A 229 1.71 -11.54 10.80
C LEU A 229 1.50 -11.45 9.30
N LEU A 230 1.26 -10.23 8.82
CA LEU A 230 1.21 -9.95 7.40
C LEU A 230 2.56 -9.40 6.95
N VAL A 231 3.27 -10.17 6.13
CA VAL A 231 4.53 -9.74 5.53
C VAL A 231 4.34 -9.57 4.03
N THR A 232 4.44 -8.33 3.57
CA THR A 232 4.27 -8.00 2.15
C THR A 232 5.64 -7.84 1.52
N GLY A 233 5.99 -8.66 0.54
CA GLY A 233 7.25 -8.43 -0.16
C GLY A 233 7.41 -9.22 -1.44
N ALA A 234 7.56 -8.49 -2.55
CA ALA A 234 8.58 -8.79 -3.55
C ALA A 234 8.91 -7.52 -4.38
N SER A 235 10.18 -7.10 -4.35
CA SER A 235 10.75 -6.06 -5.23
C SER A 235 11.35 -6.65 -6.52
N ASP A 236 11.19 -7.94 -6.76
CA ASP A 236 11.82 -8.51 -7.94
C ASP A 236 11.00 -8.12 -9.16
N ILE A 237 11.69 -7.49 -10.12
CA ILE A 237 11.15 -7.02 -11.42
C ILE A 237 10.48 -8.18 -12.23
N ARG A 238 10.58 -9.42 -11.75
CA ARG A 238 10.16 -10.63 -12.46
C ARG A 238 9.16 -11.51 -11.71
N SER A 239 8.83 -11.29 -10.43
CA SER A 239 7.81 -12.12 -9.76
C SER A 239 6.49 -11.41 -9.57
N THR A 240 5.43 -12.21 -9.50
CA THR A 240 4.11 -11.74 -9.08
C THR A 240 4.26 -11.11 -7.69
N ALA A 241 3.69 -9.92 -7.49
CA ALA A 241 3.62 -9.32 -6.17
C ALA A 241 2.86 -10.28 -5.23
N ASP A 242 3.62 -11.05 -4.47
CA ASP A 242 3.11 -12.07 -3.56
C ASP A 242 3.04 -11.47 -2.16
N ILE A 243 1.84 -11.54 -1.58
CA ILE A 243 1.62 -11.19 -0.17
C ILE A 243 1.72 -12.49 0.63
N LYS A 244 2.67 -12.57 1.56
CA LYS A 244 2.86 -13.77 2.40
C LYS A 244 2.30 -13.50 3.80
N VAL A 245 1.36 -14.34 4.21
CA VAL A 245 0.85 -14.33 5.59
C VAL A 245 1.57 -15.41 6.37
N TRP A 246 2.08 -15.03 7.52
CA TRP A 246 2.71 -15.92 8.48
C TRP A 246 1.78 -16.04 9.68
N ALA A 247 1.60 -17.26 10.18
CA ALA A 247 0.88 -17.50 11.42
C ALA A 247 1.86 -18.17 12.38
N GLU A 248 1.82 -17.77 13.65
CA GLU A 248 2.57 -18.46 14.68
C GLU A 248 1.93 -19.85 14.87
N SER A 249 2.58 -20.88 14.30
CA SER A 249 2.12 -22.24 14.51
C SER A 249 2.57 -22.69 15.91
N LYS A 250 1.63 -23.18 16.72
CA LYS A 250 1.95 -23.94 17.95
C LYS A 250 2.76 -25.22 17.67
N ALA A 251 2.96 -25.59 16.40
CA ALA A 251 3.81 -26.70 15.96
C ALA A 251 4.45 -26.42 14.58
N ASN A 252 5.74 -26.07 14.55
CA ASN A 252 6.72 -26.10 13.44
C ASN A 252 6.29 -26.40 11.97
N GLN A 253 5.21 -25.83 11.44
CA GLN A 253 4.78 -25.98 10.05
C GLN A 253 4.47 -24.60 9.44
N LEU A 254 5.23 -24.24 8.42
CA LEU A 254 4.98 -23.07 7.57
C LEU A 254 3.68 -23.29 6.77
N VAL A 255 2.77 -22.33 6.82
CA VAL A 255 1.60 -22.30 5.92
C VAL A 255 1.77 -21.16 4.91
N GLN A 256 2.10 -21.51 3.66
CA GLN A 256 2.11 -20.55 2.57
C GLN A 256 0.71 -20.43 1.97
N VAL A 257 0.02 -19.33 2.25
CA VAL A 257 -1.28 -19.02 1.62
C VAL A 257 -1.01 -18.36 0.26
N GLN A 258 -1.10 -19.14 -0.81
CA GLN A 258 -1.16 -18.61 -2.18
C GLN A 258 -2.53 -17.96 -2.39
N PRO A 259 -2.62 -16.67 -2.77
CA PRO A 259 -3.90 -16.06 -3.09
C PRO A 259 -4.54 -16.84 -4.24
N LYS A 260 -5.77 -17.33 -4.05
CA LYS A 260 -6.60 -17.84 -5.15
C LYS A 260 -6.95 -16.66 -6.06
N ARG A 261 -6.04 -16.27 -6.95
CA ARG A 261 -6.46 -15.54 -8.15
C ARG A 261 -7.31 -16.51 -8.95
N ALA A 262 -8.58 -16.16 -9.12
CA ALA A 262 -9.38 -16.71 -10.20
C ALA A 262 -8.77 -16.18 -11.50
N PHE A 263 -7.62 -16.72 -11.91
CA PHE A 263 -7.27 -16.69 -13.32
C PHE A 263 -8.39 -17.46 -13.99
N LEU A 264 -9.15 -16.78 -14.86
CA LEU A 264 -9.87 -17.44 -15.93
C LEU A 264 -8.79 -18.14 -16.75
N SER A 265 -8.41 -19.34 -16.32
CA SER A 265 -7.53 -20.20 -17.10
C SER A 265 -8.39 -20.68 -18.25
N PHE A 266 -8.36 -19.93 -19.34
CA PHE A 266 -8.96 -20.40 -20.56
C PHE A 266 -8.21 -21.66 -20.95
N SER A 267 -8.92 -22.78 -21.08
CA SER A 267 -8.30 -23.97 -21.66
C SER A 267 -7.85 -23.61 -23.09
N ALA A 268 -6.81 -24.27 -23.59
CA ALA A 268 -6.36 -24.06 -24.97
C ALA A 268 -7.52 -24.15 -25.97
N TRP A 269 -8.51 -25.02 -25.69
CA TRP A 269 -9.74 -25.16 -26.45
C TRP A 269 -10.64 -23.91 -26.44
N GLN A 270 -10.77 -23.21 -25.31
CA GLN A 270 -11.54 -21.98 -25.22
C GLN A 270 -10.89 -20.85 -26.03
N VAL A 271 -9.56 -20.76 -26.01
CA VAL A 271 -8.83 -19.79 -26.85
C VAL A 271 -9.02 -20.09 -28.33
N ILE A 272 -8.92 -21.36 -28.73
CA ILE A 272 -9.16 -21.79 -30.12
C ILE A 272 -10.59 -21.49 -30.55
N ALA A 273 -11.58 -21.74 -29.69
CA ALA A 273 -12.99 -21.46 -29.99
C ALA A 273 -13.25 -19.97 -30.24
N VAL A 274 -12.66 -19.09 -29.41
CA VAL A 274 -12.78 -17.63 -29.59
C VAL A 274 -12.11 -17.17 -30.88
N LEU A 275 -10.93 -17.71 -31.22
CA LEU A 275 -10.24 -17.40 -32.48
C LEU A 275 -11.05 -17.84 -33.70
N LEU A 276 -11.63 -19.05 -33.68
CA LEU A 276 -12.48 -19.54 -34.76
C LEU A 276 -13.74 -18.68 -34.92
N ALA A 277 -14.40 -18.33 -33.82
CA ALA A 277 -15.56 -17.44 -33.85
C ALA A 277 -15.21 -16.06 -34.44
N SER A 278 -14.03 -15.52 -34.10
CA SER A 278 -13.54 -14.26 -34.66
C SER A 278 -13.30 -14.35 -36.16
N ILE A 279 -12.71 -15.45 -36.65
CA ILE A 279 -12.46 -15.66 -38.09
C ILE A 279 -13.79 -15.76 -38.84
N VAL A 280 -14.75 -16.53 -38.34
CA VAL A 280 -16.09 -16.66 -38.94
C VAL A 280 -16.78 -15.30 -39.01
N MET A 281 -16.73 -14.50 -37.95
CA MET A 281 -17.29 -13.14 -37.96
C MET A 281 -16.63 -12.24 -38.99
N GLN A 282 -15.30 -12.30 -39.14
CA GLN A 282 -14.59 -11.52 -40.17
C GLN A 282 -15.00 -11.94 -41.58
N MET A 283 -15.18 -13.23 -41.82
CA MET A 283 -15.67 -13.74 -43.12
C MET A 283 -17.09 -13.25 -43.41
N LEU A 284 -17.99 -13.30 -42.43
CA LEU A 284 -19.36 -12.81 -42.57
C LEU A 284 -19.41 -11.31 -42.88
N VAL A 285 -18.62 -10.51 -42.15
CA VAL A 285 -18.51 -9.07 -42.41
C VAL A 285 -17.97 -8.80 -43.82
N SER A 286 -16.97 -9.54 -44.27
CA SER A 286 -16.42 -9.42 -45.62
C SER A 286 -17.47 -9.72 -46.70
N GLN A 287 -18.28 -10.76 -46.52
CA GLN A 287 -19.35 -11.07 -47.48
C GLN A 287 -20.45 -10.00 -47.52
N ILE A 288 -20.85 -9.48 -46.36
CA ILE A 288 -21.84 -8.40 -46.28
C ILE A 288 -21.34 -7.16 -47.02
N LEU A 289 -20.08 -6.77 -46.80
CA LEU A 289 -19.46 -5.63 -47.48
C LEU A 289 -19.35 -5.85 -48.98
N HIS A 290 -19.03 -7.06 -49.43
CA HIS A 290 -18.97 -7.40 -50.85
C HIS A 290 -20.35 -7.37 -51.52
N CYS A 291 -21.42 -7.72 -50.80
CA CYS A 291 -22.79 -7.60 -51.31
C CYS A 291 -23.26 -6.15 -51.44
N GLN A 292 -22.81 -5.24 -50.57
CA GLN A 292 -23.23 -3.84 -50.60
C GLN A 292 -22.52 -3.01 -51.67
N PHE A 293 -21.31 -3.41 -52.09
CA PHE A 293 -20.53 -2.71 -53.11
C PHE A 293 -20.52 -3.43 -54.47
N SER A 294 -21.63 -4.05 -54.86
CA SER A 294 -21.78 -4.42 -56.27
C SER A 294 -21.95 -3.12 -57.08
N PRO A 295 -20.99 -2.73 -57.93
CA PRO A 295 -21.08 -1.48 -58.67
C PRO A 295 -22.30 -1.55 -59.56
N HIS A 296 -23.32 -0.76 -59.21
CA HIS A 296 -24.49 -0.56 -60.02
C HIS A 296 -24.01 -0.05 -61.37
N GLN A 297 -23.98 -0.91 -62.39
CA GLN A 297 -23.63 -0.52 -63.75
C GLN A 297 -24.66 0.53 -64.17
N SER A 298 -24.23 1.79 -64.17
CA SER A 298 -25.01 2.89 -64.70
C SER A 298 -25.20 2.65 -66.21
N PRO A 299 -26.45 2.61 -66.71
CA PRO A 299 -26.68 2.42 -68.13
C PRO A 299 -26.06 3.60 -68.90
N SER A 300 -25.26 3.28 -69.92
CA SER A 300 -24.61 4.24 -70.80
C SER A 300 -25.65 5.01 -71.61
N LEU A 301 -25.94 6.25 -71.18
CA LEU A 301 -26.64 7.24 -71.99
C LEU A 301 -25.73 7.64 -73.16
N THR A 302 -25.85 6.90 -74.26
CA THR A 302 -25.30 7.30 -75.56
C THR A 302 -26.08 8.52 -76.07
N SER A 303 -25.46 9.68 -75.91
CA SER A 303 -25.93 10.97 -76.43
C SER A 303 -25.99 10.96 -77.96
N ARG A 304 -27.19 10.83 -78.51
CA ARG A 304 -27.50 11.07 -79.92
C ARG A 304 -27.87 12.55 -80.09
N TRP A 305 -26.87 13.43 -80.18
CA TRP A 305 -27.08 14.83 -80.58
C TRP A 305 -26.79 15.01 -82.07
N LEU A 306 -27.88 15.05 -82.84
CA LEU A 306 -27.95 15.61 -84.19
C LEU A 306 -27.79 17.13 -84.09
N SER A 307 -26.75 17.69 -84.72
CA SER A 307 -26.74 19.11 -85.10
C SER A 307 -26.61 19.22 -86.62
N ARG A 308 -27.76 19.47 -87.25
CA ARG A 308 -27.88 20.19 -88.53
C ARG A 308 -27.06 21.48 -88.48
N ARG A 309 -26.39 21.86 -89.56
CA ARG A 309 -26.61 23.14 -90.27
C ARG A 309 -25.60 23.41 -91.41
N TRP A 310 -26.20 23.89 -92.51
CA TRP A 310 -25.71 24.59 -93.71
C TRP A 310 -24.81 23.82 -94.69
#